data_AF-A0A928SVM0-F1
#
_entry.id   AF-A0A928SVM0-F1
#
_cell.length_a   1.000
_cell.length_b   1.000
_cell.length_c   1.000
_cell.angle_alpha   90.00
_cell.angle_beta   90.00
_cell.angle_gamma   90.00
#
_symmetry.space_group_name_H-M   'P 1'
#
loop_
_entity.id
_entity.type
_entity.pdbx_description
1 polymer ?
#
loop_
_entity_poly.entity_id
_entity_poly.type
_entity_poly.pdbx_seq_one_letter_code
_entity_poly.pdbx_strand_id
1 'polypeptide(L)'
;MNFFGHAAVASWRSGDPGFVLGAMLPDFASMIRARAPEVGDPALAEGVAFHHATDEVFHDASDFRELCRASFDELSRAGLGRGAARAVAHIGVEILLDGVLADEPSARHAYLAALRQRPRLVWRSEPEAQAFDALLEAMRGRGISRQHTTPAVVAYRVERALAGRSRLALGRGEAALVERWAESARHAVRGRAPGIVAELGARFRPARPLG
;
A
#
# COMPACT_ATOMS: atom_id res chain seq x y z
N MET A 1 3.51 0.85 -4.12
CA MET A 1 2.15 0.38 -3.79
C MET A 1 1.91 0.67 -2.32
N ASN A 2 0.80 0.22 -1.73
CA ASN A 2 0.64 0.20 -0.28
C ASN A 2 0.59 -1.26 0.20
N PHE A 3 0.52 -1.48 1.52
CA PHE A 3 0.83 -2.77 2.13
C PHE A 3 0.03 -3.94 1.53
N PHE A 4 -1.24 -3.72 1.19
CA PHE A 4 -2.05 -4.81 0.66
C PHE A 4 -1.65 -5.16 -0.78
N GLY A 5 -1.33 -4.17 -1.61
CA GLY A 5 -0.78 -4.38 -2.94
C GLY A 5 0.52 -5.17 -2.91
N HIS A 6 1.42 -4.88 -1.96
CA HIS A 6 2.63 -5.70 -1.78
C HIS A 6 2.32 -7.14 -1.38
N ALA A 7 1.36 -7.36 -0.47
CA ALA A 7 0.92 -8.71 -0.13
C ALA A 7 0.34 -9.46 -1.34
N ALA A 8 -0.48 -8.78 -2.15
CA ALA A 8 -1.10 -9.34 -3.34
C ALA A 8 -0.05 -9.76 -4.37
N VAL A 9 0.91 -8.91 -4.69
CA VAL A 9 1.98 -9.24 -5.65
C VAL A 9 2.94 -10.30 -5.10
N ALA A 10 3.28 -10.23 -3.82
CA ALA A 10 4.10 -11.26 -3.17
C ALA A 10 3.46 -12.64 -3.24
N SER A 11 2.13 -12.72 -3.11
CA SER A 11 1.39 -13.99 -3.20
C SER A 11 1.48 -14.68 -4.57
N TRP A 12 1.85 -13.96 -5.63
CA TRP A 12 2.09 -14.56 -6.94
C TRP A 12 3.40 -15.33 -7.01
N ARG A 13 4.37 -14.94 -6.16
CA ARG A 13 5.73 -15.49 -6.17
C ARG A 13 5.89 -16.62 -5.17
N SER A 14 5.31 -16.49 -3.98
CA SER A 14 5.44 -17.45 -2.89
C SER A 14 4.16 -17.55 -2.06
N GLY A 15 3.85 -18.77 -1.62
CA GLY A 15 2.80 -19.04 -0.63
C GLY A 15 3.28 -18.92 0.82
N ASP A 16 4.56 -18.64 1.05
CA ASP A 16 5.15 -18.51 2.38
C ASP A 16 4.62 -17.23 3.08
N PRO A 17 3.91 -17.36 4.22
CA PRO A 17 3.41 -16.20 4.96
C PRO A 17 4.52 -15.28 5.49
N GLY A 18 5.72 -15.79 5.78
CA GLY A 18 6.88 -15.01 6.20
C GLY A 18 7.35 -14.10 5.07
N PHE A 19 7.46 -14.63 3.85
CA PHE A 19 7.78 -13.83 2.66
C PHE A 19 6.75 -12.71 2.42
N VAL A 20 5.45 -13.04 2.48
CA VAL A 20 4.38 -12.06 2.29
C VAL A 20 4.39 -10.99 3.39
N LEU A 21 4.66 -11.37 4.65
CA LEU A 21 4.83 -10.40 5.74
C LEU A 21 6.03 -9.49 5.50
N GLY A 22 7.15 -10.05 5.04
CA GLY A 22 8.36 -9.30 4.69
C GLY A 22 8.07 -8.22 3.64
N ALA A 23 7.24 -8.55 2.63
CA ALA A 23 6.85 -7.60 1.60
C ALA A 23 5.98 -6.44 2.11
N MET A 24 5.27 -6.61 3.23
CA MET A 24 4.47 -5.55 3.87
C MET A 24 5.25 -4.77 4.94
N LEU A 25 6.34 -5.33 5.45
CA LEU A 25 7.04 -4.81 6.62
C LEU A 25 7.54 -3.37 6.47
N PRO A 26 8.09 -2.93 5.31
CA PRO A 26 8.50 -1.53 5.12
C PRO A 26 7.33 -0.55 5.22
N ASP A 27 6.15 -0.91 4.73
CA ASP A 27 4.94 -0.09 4.84
C ASP A 27 4.46 -0.03 6.29
N PHE A 28 4.46 -1.16 7.00
CA PHE A 28 4.12 -1.20 8.42
C PHE A 28 5.05 -0.34 9.28
N ALA A 29 6.36 -0.39 9.03
CA ALA A 29 7.33 0.47 9.69
C ALA A 29 7.02 1.96 9.43
N SER A 30 6.70 2.30 8.18
CA SER A 30 6.29 3.66 7.80
C SER A 30 4.99 4.11 8.49
N MET A 31 4.01 3.22 8.62
CA MET A 31 2.72 3.50 9.29
C MET A 31 2.89 3.82 10.78
N ILE A 32 3.82 3.17 11.47
CA ILE A 32 4.16 3.47 12.88
C ILE A 32 5.25 4.55 13.00
N ARG A 33 5.70 5.14 11.88
CA ARG A 33 6.75 6.17 11.82
C ARG A 33 8.10 5.72 12.38
N ALA A 34 8.39 4.43 12.29
CA ALA A 34 9.66 3.83 12.66
C ALA A 34 10.56 3.65 11.43
N ARG A 35 11.83 3.35 11.66
CA ARG A 35 12.67 2.77 10.60
C ARG A 35 12.40 1.27 10.49
N ALA A 36 12.66 0.68 9.33
CA ALA A 36 12.54 -0.76 9.16
C ALA A 36 13.42 -1.50 10.19
N PRO A 37 12.90 -2.57 10.84
CA PRO A 37 13.65 -3.34 11.81
C PRO A 37 14.71 -4.20 11.11
N GLU A 38 15.66 -4.72 11.87
CA GLU A 38 16.53 -5.77 11.37
C GLU A 38 15.77 -7.09 11.31
N VAL A 39 16.00 -7.83 10.23
CA VAL A 39 15.29 -9.06 9.89
C VAL A 39 16.30 -10.20 9.83
N GLY A 40 16.23 -11.14 10.78
CA GLY A 40 17.08 -12.33 10.81
C GLY A 40 16.51 -13.55 10.08
N ASP A 41 15.20 -13.55 9.82
CA ASP A 41 14.51 -14.63 9.11
C ASP A 41 14.72 -14.49 7.59
N PRO A 42 15.23 -15.53 6.90
CA PRO A 42 15.50 -15.45 5.47
C PRO A 42 14.28 -15.15 4.60
N ALA A 43 13.11 -15.70 4.92
CA ALA A 43 11.90 -15.50 4.13
C ALA A 43 11.39 -14.06 4.27
N LEU A 44 11.40 -13.51 5.49
CA LEU A 44 11.09 -12.09 5.71
C LEU A 44 12.06 -11.18 4.95
N ALA A 45 13.36 -11.47 5.00
CA ALA A 45 14.38 -10.67 4.34
C ALA A 45 14.21 -10.69 2.81
N GLU A 46 13.91 -11.86 2.24
CA GLU A 46 13.57 -12.00 0.82
C GLU A 46 12.29 -11.20 0.47
N GLY A 47 11.28 -11.24 1.34
CA GLY A 47 10.06 -10.44 1.20
C GLY A 47 10.34 -8.93 1.20
N VAL A 48 11.21 -8.43 2.07
CA VAL A 48 11.62 -7.01 2.10
C VAL A 48 12.36 -6.63 0.81
N ALA A 49 13.27 -7.48 0.32
CA ALA A 49 13.92 -7.24 -0.97
C ALA A 49 12.90 -7.21 -2.12
N PHE A 50 11.91 -8.11 -2.08
CA PHE A 50 10.82 -8.16 -3.04
C PHE A 50 9.92 -6.92 -3.00
N HIS A 51 9.65 -6.35 -1.83
CA HIS A 51 8.94 -5.07 -1.69
C HIS A 51 9.61 -3.98 -2.53
N HIS A 52 10.93 -3.79 -2.36
CA HIS A 52 11.68 -2.76 -3.09
C HIS A 52 11.68 -2.99 -4.61
N ALA A 53 11.89 -4.23 -5.05
CA ALA A 53 11.83 -4.58 -6.46
C ALA A 53 10.44 -4.32 -7.05
N THR A 54 9.38 -4.61 -6.30
CA THR A 54 8.01 -4.39 -6.75
C THR A 54 7.68 -2.91 -6.84
N ASP A 55 8.15 -2.10 -5.88
CA ASP A 55 7.96 -0.66 -5.90
C ASP A 55 8.63 0.01 -7.10
N GLU A 56 9.85 -0.40 -7.43
CA GLU A 56 10.57 0.10 -8.61
C GLU A 56 9.74 -0.08 -9.89
N VAL A 57 9.23 -1.30 -10.12
CA VAL A 57 8.41 -1.59 -11.31
C VAL A 57 7.05 -0.91 -11.24
N PHE A 58 6.43 -0.86 -10.06
CA PHE A 58 5.12 -0.25 -9.89
C PHE A 58 5.14 1.25 -10.17
N HIS A 59 6.14 1.98 -9.69
CA HIS A 59 6.24 3.43 -9.91
C HIS A 59 6.53 3.79 -11.38
N ASP A 60 7.11 2.85 -12.14
CA ASP A 60 7.31 2.99 -13.58
C ASP A 60 6.13 2.53 -14.43
N ALA A 61 5.14 1.85 -13.85
CA ALA A 61 3.99 1.36 -14.59
C ALA A 61 3.22 2.50 -15.28
N SER A 62 2.93 2.32 -16.56
CA SER A 62 2.40 3.38 -17.42
C SER A 62 1.08 3.94 -16.89
N ASP A 63 0.15 3.04 -16.56
CA ASP A 63 -1.16 3.37 -16.03
C ASP A 63 -1.10 4.05 -14.66
N PHE A 64 -0.15 3.67 -13.80
CA PHE A 64 0.03 4.31 -12.50
C PHE A 64 0.48 5.77 -12.66
N ARG A 65 1.48 6.02 -13.51
CA ARG A 65 1.98 7.38 -13.80
C ARG A 65 0.88 8.25 -14.39
N GLU A 66 0.07 7.71 -15.28
CA GLU A 66 -1.07 8.43 -15.86
C GLU A 66 -2.16 8.75 -14.83
N LEU A 67 -2.51 7.81 -13.95
CA LEU A 67 -3.45 8.02 -12.85
C LEU A 67 -2.95 9.12 -11.90
N CYS A 68 -1.67 9.09 -11.51
CA CYS A 68 -1.10 10.11 -10.64
C CYS A 68 -1.08 11.49 -11.30
N ARG A 69 -0.77 11.58 -12.59
CA ARG A 69 -0.83 12.85 -13.33
C ARG A 69 -2.25 13.41 -13.40
N ALA A 70 -3.22 12.59 -13.81
CA ALA A 70 -4.62 13.01 -13.91
C ALA A 70 -5.17 13.45 -12.55
N SER A 71 -4.86 12.70 -11.50
CA SER A 71 -5.26 13.01 -10.12
C SER A 71 -4.61 14.29 -9.62
N PHE A 72 -3.32 14.50 -9.90
CA PHE A 72 -2.62 15.75 -9.57
C PHE A 72 -3.28 16.96 -10.24
N ASP A 73 -3.61 16.86 -11.52
CA ASP A 73 -4.26 17.95 -12.26
C ASP A 73 -5.65 18.26 -11.69
N GLU A 74 -6.43 17.23 -11.33
CA GLU A 74 -7.75 17.40 -10.72
C GLU A 74 -7.68 18.04 -9.34
N LEU A 75 -6.81 17.54 -8.46
CA LEU A 75 -6.62 18.08 -7.11
C LEU A 75 -6.09 19.51 -7.13
N SER A 76 -5.17 19.82 -8.07
CA SER A 76 -4.66 21.18 -8.26
C SER A 76 -5.75 22.13 -8.73
N ARG A 77 -6.59 21.71 -9.70
CA ARG A 77 -7.76 22.48 -10.16
C ARG A 77 -8.80 22.70 -9.05
N ALA A 78 -8.91 21.74 -8.12
CA ALA A 78 -9.77 21.85 -6.95
C ALA A 78 -9.20 22.76 -5.85
N GLY A 79 -8.00 23.33 -6.04
CA GLY A 79 -7.38 24.32 -5.14
C GLY A 79 -6.41 23.73 -4.11
N LEU A 80 -6.10 22.43 -4.18
CA LEU A 80 -5.14 21.82 -3.26
C LEU A 80 -3.71 22.30 -3.59
N GLY A 81 -2.95 22.68 -2.57
CA GLY A 81 -1.57 23.13 -2.76
C GLY A 81 -0.71 22.09 -3.48
N ARG A 82 0.17 22.51 -4.40
CA ARG A 82 0.93 21.63 -5.31
C ARG A 82 1.59 20.43 -4.63
N GLY A 83 2.20 20.64 -3.46
CA GLY A 83 2.85 19.58 -2.68
C GLY A 83 1.84 18.54 -2.18
N ALA A 84 0.77 18.99 -1.52
CA ALA A 84 -0.31 18.14 -1.05
C ALA A 84 -1.02 17.43 -2.21
N ALA A 85 -1.32 18.13 -3.31
CA ALA A 85 -1.92 17.55 -4.51
C ALA A 85 -1.09 16.39 -5.08
N ARG A 86 0.23 16.56 -5.19
CA ARG A 86 1.12 15.48 -5.66
C ARG A 86 1.13 14.30 -4.68
N ALA A 87 1.17 14.56 -3.39
CA ALA A 87 1.22 13.52 -2.37
C ALA A 87 -0.09 12.72 -2.29
N VAL A 88 -1.24 13.41 -2.33
CA VAL A 88 -2.57 12.79 -2.40
C VAL A 88 -2.72 11.98 -3.68
N ALA A 89 -2.33 12.52 -4.84
CA ALA A 89 -2.40 11.82 -6.11
C ALA A 89 -1.59 10.53 -6.13
N HIS A 90 -0.44 10.50 -5.45
CA HIS A 90 0.40 9.31 -5.33
C HIS A 90 -0.20 8.31 -4.34
N ILE A 91 -0.29 8.69 -3.07
CA ILE A 91 -0.68 7.80 -1.96
C ILE A 91 -2.15 7.36 -2.10
N GLY A 92 -3.03 8.27 -2.51
CA GLY A 92 -4.44 7.97 -2.68
C GLY A 92 -4.70 6.95 -3.79
N VAL A 93 -3.97 7.03 -4.91
CA VAL A 93 -4.07 6.03 -5.99
C VAL A 93 -3.59 4.65 -5.49
N GLU A 94 -2.50 4.59 -4.73
CA GLU A 94 -2.02 3.34 -4.12
C GLU A 94 -3.08 2.72 -3.19
N ILE A 95 -3.72 3.52 -2.33
CA ILE A 95 -4.77 3.03 -1.42
C ILE A 95 -6.02 2.56 -2.18
N LEU A 96 -6.42 3.27 -3.24
CA LEU A 96 -7.56 2.86 -4.06
C LEU A 96 -7.24 1.54 -4.80
N LEU A 97 -6.01 1.39 -5.28
CA LEU A 97 -5.54 0.18 -5.95
C LEU A 97 -5.52 -1.03 -5.00
N ASP A 98 -5.08 -0.85 -3.74
CA ASP A 98 -5.20 -1.88 -2.70
C ASP A 98 -6.64 -2.40 -2.59
N GLY A 99 -7.63 -1.52 -2.68
CA GLY A 99 -9.06 -1.88 -2.64
C GLY A 99 -9.50 -2.71 -3.84
N VAL A 100 -8.92 -2.47 -5.02
CA VAL A 100 -9.18 -3.30 -6.21
C VAL A 100 -8.51 -4.66 -6.06
N LEU A 101 -7.25 -4.71 -5.62
CA LEU A 101 -6.52 -5.96 -5.41
C LEU A 101 -7.14 -6.81 -4.29
N ALA A 102 -7.76 -6.17 -3.30
CA ALA A 102 -8.49 -6.85 -2.24
C ALA A 102 -9.70 -7.64 -2.74
N ASP A 103 -10.16 -7.42 -3.97
CA ASP A 103 -11.20 -8.25 -4.59
C ASP A 103 -10.71 -9.67 -4.91
N GLU A 104 -9.39 -9.89 -4.98
CA GLU A 104 -8.79 -11.19 -5.31
C GLU A 104 -8.72 -12.13 -4.10
N PRO A 105 -9.41 -13.30 -4.11
CA PRO A 105 -9.45 -14.20 -2.95
C PRO A 105 -8.09 -14.73 -2.50
N SER A 106 -7.18 -15.03 -3.43
CA SER A 106 -5.84 -15.55 -3.14
C SER A 106 -4.98 -14.52 -2.41
N ALA A 107 -5.01 -13.25 -2.85
CA ALA A 107 -4.34 -12.15 -2.18
C ALA A 107 -4.87 -11.95 -0.76
N ARG A 108 -6.19 -12.03 -0.56
CA ARG A 108 -6.79 -11.94 0.78
C ARG A 108 -6.30 -13.05 1.70
N HIS A 109 -6.26 -14.29 1.20
CA HIS A 109 -5.77 -15.43 1.96
C HIS A 109 -4.31 -15.25 2.39
N ALA A 110 -3.44 -14.86 1.45
CA ALA A 110 -2.03 -14.63 1.70
C ALA A 110 -1.80 -13.53 2.75
N TYR A 111 -2.48 -12.39 2.63
CA TYR A 111 -2.43 -11.31 3.62
C TYR A 111 -2.83 -11.79 5.03
N LEU A 112 -3.97 -12.50 5.17
CA LEU A 112 -4.44 -12.98 6.47
C LEU A 112 -3.53 -14.07 7.06
N ALA A 113 -2.88 -14.89 6.21
CA ALA A 113 -1.87 -15.84 6.65
C ALA A 113 -0.61 -15.11 7.17
N ALA A 114 -0.15 -14.07 6.46
CA ALA A 114 1.00 -13.26 6.83
C ALA A 114 0.76 -12.51 8.16
N LEU A 115 -0.43 -11.94 8.36
CA LEU A 115 -0.74 -11.25 9.62
C LEU A 115 -0.68 -12.17 10.85
N ARG A 116 -0.98 -13.47 10.70
CA ARG A 116 -0.94 -14.44 11.81
C ARG A 116 0.47 -14.77 12.28
N GLN A 117 1.50 -14.44 11.49
CA GLN A 117 2.88 -14.65 11.88
C GLN A 117 3.26 -13.85 13.15
N ARG A 118 4.30 -14.33 13.82
CA ARG A 118 4.95 -13.69 14.97
C ARG A 118 6.45 -13.69 14.72
N PRO A 119 6.94 -12.86 13.79
CA PRO A 119 8.35 -12.85 13.43
C PRO A 119 9.21 -12.36 14.60
N ARG A 120 10.45 -12.84 14.68
CA ARG A 120 11.47 -12.23 15.54
C ARG A 120 12.10 -11.07 14.78
N LEU A 121 11.77 -9.85 15.17
CA LEU A 121 12.28 -8.60 14.60
C LEU A 121 13.08 -7.85 15.64
N VAL A 122 14.18 -7.22 15.23
CA VAL A 122 14.96 -6.35 16.12
C VAL A 122 14.64 -4.91 15.77
N TRP A 123 13.81 -4.28 16.60
CA TRP A 123 13.47 -2.86 16.52
C TRP A 123 14.51 -2.01 17.24
N ARG A 124 14.59 -0.72 16.91
CA ARG A 124 15.58 0.19 17.54
C ARG A 124 15.24 0.50 18.99
N SER A 125 13.98 0.36 19.35
CA SER A 125 13.49 0.63 20.69
C SER A 125 12.26 -0.22 21.01
N GLU A 126 12.05 -0.46 22.30
CA GLU A 126 10.89 -1.17 22.82
C GLU A 126 9.54 -0.51 22.41
N PRO A 127 9.38 0.83 22.40
CA PRO A 127 8.15 1.46 21.90
C PRO A 127 7.85 1.18 20.43
N GLU A 128 8.86 1.05 19.56
CA GLU A 128 8.66 0.69 18.15
C GLU A 128 8.15 -0.75 18.01
N ALA A 129 8.71 -1.68 18.79
CA ALA A 129 8.25 -3.07 18.83
C ALA A 129 6.78 -3.16 19.30
N GLN A 130 6.44 -2.47 20.38
CA GLN A 130 5.06 -2.41 20.89
C GLN A 130 4.09 -1.78 19.89
N ALA A 131 4.50 -0.71 19.20
CA ALA A 131 3.68 -0.07 18.17
C ALA A 131 3.43 -1.01 16.98
N PHE A 132 4.42 -1.80 16.59
CA PHE A 132 4.27 -2.81 15.55
C PHE A 132 3.33 -3.95 15.97
N ASP A 133 3.46 -4.47 17.19
CA ASP A 133 2.55 -5.50 17.70
C ASP A 133 1.10 -5.01 17.77
N ALA A 134 0.89 -3.77 18.25
CA ALA A 134 -0.41 -3.13 18.26
C ALA A 134 -0.96 -2.92 16.84
N LEU A 135 -0.12 -2.55 15.88
CA LEU A 135 -0.50 -2.43 14.47
C LEU A 135 -0.94 -3.78 13.91
N LEU A 136 -0.14 -4.84 14.08
CA LEU A 136 -0.48 -6.17 13.58
C LEU A 136 -1.78 -6.69 14.20
N GLU A 137 -2.00 -6.46 15.49
CA GLU A 137 -3.25 -6.85 16.15
C GLU A 137 -4.44 -6.07 15.61
N ALA A 138 -4.31 -4.75 15.42
CA ALA A 138 -5.34 -3.94 14.80
C ALA A 138 -5.65 -4.39 13.36
N MET A 139 -4.63 -4.77 12.58
CA MET A 139 -4.80 -5.28 11.21
C MET A 139 -5.48 -6.65 11.18
N ARG A 140 -5.15 -7.56 12.13
CA ARG A 140 -5.84 -8.85 12.28
C ARG A 140 -7.31 -8.66 12.64
N GLY A 141 -7.59 -7.83 13.64
CA GLY A 141 -8.96 -7.59 14.12
C GLY A 141 -9.85 -6.95 13.05
N ARG A 142 -9.29 -6.08 12.21
CA ARG A 142 -10.01 -5.49 11.08
C ARG A 142 -10.19 -6.44 9.90
N GLY A 143 -9.21 -7.30 9.64
CA GLY A 143 -9.17 -8.15 8.45
C GLY A 143 -9.14 -7.33 7.15
N ILE A 144 -9.78 -7.85 6.09
CA ILE A 144 -9.91 -7.17 4.80
C ILE A 144 -11.39 -6.96 4.50
N SER A 145 -11.77 -5.70 4.30
CA SER A 145 -13.10 -5.33 3.85
C SER A 145 -13.00 -4.21 2.81
N ARG A 146 -13.89 -4.23 1.80
CA ARG A 146 -14.05 -3.11 0.86
C ARG A 146 -14.37 -1.79 1.56
N GLN A 147 -14.92 -1.86 2.78
CA GLN A 147 -15.16 -0.69 3.62
C GLN A 147 -13.86 0.03 4.02
N HIS A 148 -12.70 -0.63 3.94
CA HIS A 148 -11.38 -0.05 4.24
C HIS A 148 -10.81 0.82 3.09
N THR A 149 -11.52 0.93 1.97
CA THR A 149 -11.16 1.81 0.85
C THR A 149 -12.34 2.67 0.41
N THR A 150 -13.27 2.99 1.32
CA THR A 150 -14.27 4.02 1.07
C THR A 150 -13.57 5.38 0.92
N PRO A 151 -14.17 6.34 0.19
CA PRO A 151 -13.56 7.66 -0.01
C PRO A 151 -13.16 8.35 1.31
N ALA A 152 -14.01 8.26 2.33
CA ALA A 152 -13.73 8.80 3.66
C ALA A 152 -12.50 8.13 4.32
N VAL A 153 -12.37 6.80 4.18
CA VAL A 153 -11.19 6.08 4.70
C VAL A 153 -9.93 6.41 3.91
N VAL A 154 -10.03 6.60 2.58
CA VAL A 154 -8.90 7.06 1.76
C VAL A 154 -8.43 8.43 2.25
N ALA A 155 -9.33 9.40 2.40
CA ALA A 155 -9.01 10.74 2.89
C ALA A 155 -8.35 10.69 4.27
N TYR A 156 -8.93 9.92 5.20
CA TYR A 156 -8.35 9.70 6.54
C TYR A 156 -6.94 9.10 6.49
N ARG A 157 -6.72 8.07 5.67
CA ARG A 157 -5.40 7.42 5.55
C ARG A 157 -4.37 8.36 4.93
N VAL A 158 -4.74 9.15 3.93
CA VAL A 158 -3.85 10.14 3.32
C VAL A 158 -3.51 11.24 4.32
N GLU A 159 -4.49 11.79 5.03
CA GLU A 159 -4.25 12.78 6.09
C GLU A 159 -3.26 12.26 7.14
N ARG A 160 -3.47 11.02 7.61
CA ARG A 160 -2.57 10.35 8.55
C ARG A 160 -1.16 10.14 8.01
N ALA A 161 -1.02 9.78 6.73
CA ALA A 161 0.27 9.59 6.07
C ALA A 161 1.04 10.91 5.88
N LEU A 162 0.32 12.02 5.72
CA LEU A 162 0.89 13.37 5.58
C LEU A 162 1.08 14.08 6.92
N ALA A 163 0.45 13.59 7.99
CA ALA A 163 0.59 14.14 9.33
C ALA A 163 2.05 14.09 9.79
N GLY A 164 2.60 15.25 10.15
CA GLY A 164 4.02 15.44 10.49
C GLY A 164 4.88 15.97 9.35
N ARG A 165 4.36 16.05 8.11
CA ARG A 165 5.03 16.67 6.97
C ARG A 165 4.43 18.04 6.72
N SER A 166 4.86 19.06 7.47
CA SER A 166 4.24 20.41 7.47
C SER A 166 4.04 21.03 6.07
N ARG A 167 4.94 20.75 5.12
CA ARG A 167 4.84 21.23 3.72
C ARG A 167 3.81 20.49 2.86
N LEU A 168 3.31 19.34 3.31
CA LEU A 168 2.36 18.47 2.60
C LEU A 168 1.07 18.26 3.39
N ALA A 169 1.00 18.77 4.62
CA ALA A 169 -0.12 18.53 5.52
C ALA A 169 -1.40 19.13 4.94
N LEU A 170 -2.49 18.37 5.05
CA LEU A 170 -3.81 18.84 4.65
C LEU A 170 -4.31 19.88 5.67
N GLY A 171 -4.77 21.00 5.16
CA GLY A 171 -5.40 22.08 5.91
C GLY A 171 -6.87 21.77 6.26
N ARG A 172 -7.49 22.71 6.99
CA ARG A 172 -8.89 22.62 7.39
C ARG A 172 -9.78 22.55 6.14
N GLY A 173 -10.58 21.49 6.02
CA GLY A 173 -11.52 21.29 4.92
C GLY A 173 -10.93 20.59 3.69
N GLU A 174 -9.60 20.44 3.60
CA GLU A 174 -8.96 19.75 2.48
C GLU A 174 -9.19 18.23 2.52
N ALA A 175 -9.40 17.64 3.70
CA ALA A 175 -9.79 16.24 3.82
C ALA A 175 -11.10 15.92 3.07
N ALA A 176 -12.10 16.81 3.11
CA ALA A 176 -13.35 16.65 2.38
C ALA A 176 -13.16 16.79 0.86
N LEU A 177 -12.16 17.58 0.42
CA LEU A 177 -11.76 17.64 -0.98
C LEU A 177 -11.15 16.31 -1.43
N VAL A 178 -10.24 15.75 -0.64
CA VAL A 178 -9.64 14.43 -0.91
C VAL A 178 -10.70 13.33 -0.94
N GLU A 179 -11.69 13.39 -0.05
CA GLU A 179 -12.81 12.44 -0.06
C GLU A 179 -13.60 12.50 -1.37
N ARG A 180 -13.99 13.70 -1.83
CA ARG A 180 -14.70 13.86 -3.11
C ARG A 180 -13.86 13.39 -4.30
N TRP A 181 -12.56 13.69 -4.28
CA TRP A 181 -11.64 13.20 -5.29
C TRP A 181 -11.52 11.66 -5.26
N ALA A 182 -11.45 11.03 -4.09
CA ALA A 182 -11.36 9.58 -3.99
C ALA A 182 -12.62 8.91 -4.57
N GLU A 183 -13.80 9.52 -4.41
CA GLU A 183 -15.05 9.05 -5.01
C GLU A 183 -15.03 9.11 -6.54
N SER A 184 -14.49 10.17 -7.15
CA SER A 184 -14.33 10.25 -8.62
C SER A 184 -13.24 9.30 -9.13
N ALA A 185 -12.08 9.28 -8.46
CA ALA A 185 -10.89 8.55 -8.88
C ALA A 185 -11.05 7.03 -8.83
N ARG A 186 -11.88 6.48 -7.92
CA ARG A 186 -12.03 5.02 -7.75
C ARG A 186 -12.39 4.29 -9.05
N HIS A 187 -13.18 4.92 -9.93
CA HIS A 187 -13.59 4.32 -11.19
C HIS A 187 -12.44 4.26 -12.19
N ALA A 188 -11.66 5.34 -12.29
CA ALA A 188 -10.47 5.38 -13.14
C ALA A 188 -9.41 4.39 -12.66
N VAL A 189 -9.16 4.32 -11.34
CA VAL A 189 -8.23 3.35 -10.75
C VAL A 189 -8.68 1.92 -11.03
N ARG A 190 -9.95 1.58 -10.82
CA ARG A 190 -10.50 0.25 -11.14
C ARG A 190 -10.37 -0.10 -12.62
N GLY A 191 -10.60 0.86 -13.52
CA GLY A 191 -10.50 0.64 -14.97
C GLY A 191 -9.07 0.38 -15.46
N ARG A 192 -8.06 0.97 -14.80
CA ARG A 192 -6.64 0.86 -15.17
C ARG A 192 -5.86 -0.19 -14.36
N ALA A 193 -6.41 -0.66 -13.24
CA ALA A 193 -5.79 -1.70 -12.42
C ALA A 193 -5.35 -2.95 -13.23
N PRO A 194 -6.11 -3.46 -14.22
CA PRO A 194 -5.66 -4.60 -15.02
C PRO A 194 -4.35 -4.36 -15.77
N GLY A 195 -4.11 -3.15 -16.30
CA GLY A 195 -2.86 -2.81 -17.00
C GLY A 195 -1.68 -2.81 -16.04
N ILE A 196 -1.83 -2.17 -14.87
CA ILE A 196 -0.83 -2.19 -13.80
C ILE A 196 -0.51 -3.62 -13.35
N VAL A 197 -1.53 -4.44 -13.12
CA VAL A 197 -1.37 -5.85 -12.72
C VAL A 197 -0.68 -6.67 -13.81
N ALA A 198 -0.95 -6.40 -15.09
CA ALA A 198 -0.30 -7.10 -16.19
C ALA A 198 1.20 -6.74 -16.27
N GLU A 199 1.56 -5.46 -16.13
CA GLU A 199 2.97 -5.00 -16.11
C GLU A 199 3.74 -5.63 -14.95
N LEU A 200 3.19 -5.59 -13.73
CA LEU A 200 3.77 -6.25 -12.56
C LEU A 200 3.84 -7.77 -12.75
N GLY A 201 2.79 -8.37 -13.29
CA GLY A 201 2.67 -9.80 -13.52
C GLY A 201 3.73 -10.31 -14.50
N ALA A 202 4.02 -9.56 -15.56
CA ALA A 202 5.07 -9.89 -16.52
C ALA A 202 6.46 -10.01 -15.88
N ARG A 203 6.71 -9.27 -14.79
CA ARG A 203 7.99 -9.30 -14.07
C ARG A 203 8.06 -10.32 -12.95
N PHE A 204 6.97 -10.50 -12.20
CA PHE A 204 7.01 -11.18 -10.90
C PHE A 204 6.24 -12.49 -10.83
N ARG A 205 5.36 -12.80 -11.80
CA ARG A 205 4.75 -14.13 -11.84
C ARG A 205 5.79 -15.15 -12.28
N PRO A 206 5.84 -16.33 -11.65
CA PRO A 206 6.66 -17.42 -12.15
C PRO A 206 6.22 -17.75 -13.59
N ALA A 207 7.20 -18.00 -14.47
CA ALA A 207 6.90 -18.52 -15.80
C ALA A 207 6.06 -19.79 -15.64
N ARG A 208 4.96 -19.90 -16.37
CA ARG A 208 4.21 -21.16 -16.43
C ARG A 208 5.18 -22.26 -16.91
N PRO A 209 5.28 -23.40 -16.24
CA PRO A 209 5.97 -24.52 -16.82
C PRO A 209 5.29 -24.85 -18.15
N LEU A 210 6.08 -24.93 -19.22
CA LEU A 210 5.62 -25.52 -20.47
C LEU A 210 5.26 -26.97 -20.13
N GLY A 211 3.95 -27.25 -20.13
CA GLY A 211 3.43 -28.60 -19.92
C GLY A 211 3.77 -29.53 -21.08
#